data_AF-A0A972RBZ6-F1
#
_entry.id   AF-A0A972RBZ6-F1
#
_cell.length_a   1.000
_cell.length_b   1.000
_cell.length_c   1.000
_cell.angle_alpha   90.00
_cell.angle_beta   90.00
_cell.angle_gamma   90.00
#
_symmetry.space_group_name_H-M   'P 1'
#
loop_
_entity.id
_entity.type
_entity.pdbx_description
1 polymer ?
#
loop_
_entity_poly.entity_id
_entity_poly.type
_entity_poly.pdbx_seq_one_letter_code
_entity_poly.pdbx_strand_id
1 'polypeptide(L)'
;MKRPTTIRIDDTLLKAISRFAKKAGQDKTQYIRFLLLKGFEEDRKERVIKLYSNGKMSMEEARTELELDVWEFLSLLEERNKHLNVTTEDWLDSAKV
;
A
#
# COMPACT_ATOMS: atom_id res chain seq x y z
N MET A 1 -8.47 12.14 17.45
CA MET A 1 -9.95 12.21 17.50
C MET A 1 -10.55 11.48 16.31
N LYS A 2 -11.55 10.62 16.50
CA LYS A 2 -12.30 10.00 15.38
C LYS A 2 -13.45 10.93 14.99
N ARG A 3 -13.67 11.16 13.70
CA ARG A 3 -14.79 11.95 13.17
C ARG A 3 -15.78 11.03 12.46
N PRO A 4 -17.10 11.25 12.55
CA PRO A 4 -18.07 10.49 11.78
C PRO A 4 -17.92 10.82 10.29
N THR A 5 -18.02 9.80 9.44
CA THR A 5 -17.99 9.93 7.98
C THR A 5 -19.14 9.11 7.42
N THR A 6 -20.00 9.76 6.64
CA THR A 6 -21.13 9.10 5.95
C THR A 6 -20.77 8.90 4.50
N ILE A 7 -20.82 7.65 4.03
CA ILE A 7 -20.57 7.28 2.63
C ILE A 7 -21.76 6.50 2.09
N ARG A 8 -22.03 6.65 0.79
CA ARG A 8 -23.00 5.81 0.08
C ARG A 8 -22.27 4.57 -0.41
N ILE A 9 -22.81 3.40 -0.08
CA ILE A 9 -22.29 2.09 -0.47
C ILE A 9 -23.43 1.33 -1.13
N ASP A 10 -23.12 0.60 -2.20
CA ASP A 10 -24.06 -0.31 -2.82
C ASP A 10 -24.59 -1.35 -1.81
N ASP A 11 -25.89 -1.64 -1.88
CA ASP A 11 -26.56 -2.54 -0.95
C ASP A 11 -26.02 -3.97 -1.00
N THR A 12 -25.59 -4.44 -2.18
CA THR A 12 -25.04 -5.80 -2.33
C THR A 12 -23.69 -5.91 -1.63
N LEU A 13 -22.85 -4.87 -1.75
CA LEU A 13 -21.57 -4.79 -1.05
C LEU A 13 -21.78 -4.69 0.46
N LEU A 14 -22.70 -3.84 0.92
CA LEU A 14 -22.99 -3.69 2.35
C LEU A 14 -23.51 -5.00 2.97
N LYS A 15 -24.34 -5.77 2.23
CA LYS A 15 -24.80 -7.10 2.65
C LYS A 15 -23.63 -8.09 2.74
N ALA A 16 -22.72 -8.09 1.77
CA ALA A 16 -21.54 -8.95 1.79
C ALA A 16 -20.61 -8.65 2.98
N ILE A 17 -20.31 -7.36 3.21
CA ILE A 17 -19.53 -6.88 4.36
C ILE A 17 -20.17 -7.32 5.67
N SER A 18 -21.48 -7.12 5.82
CA SER A 18 -22.21 -7.48 7.04
C SER A 18 -22.16 -8.99 7.33
N ARG A 19 -22.27 -9.82 6.27
CA ARG A 19 -22.15 -11.27 6.39
C ARG A 19 -20.75 -11.69 6.85
N PHE A 20 -19.69 -11.08 6.31
CA PHE A 20 -18.32 -11.38 6.72
C PHE A 20 -18.01 -10.90 8.13
N ALA A 21 -18.48 -9.70 8.50
CA ALA A 21 -18.37 -9.19 9.87
C ALA A 21 -18.99 -10.15 10.89
N LYS A 22 -20.21 -10.66 10.61
CA LYS A 22 -20.89 -11.65 11.46
C LYS A 22 -20.10 -12.95 11.57
N LYS A 23 -19.54 -13.46 10.46
CA LYS A 23 -18.70 -14.67 10.47
C LYS A 23 -17.42 -14.49 11.29
N ALA A 24 -16.86 -13.28 11.29
CA ALA A 24 -15.67 -12.93 12.06
C ALA A 24 -15.95 -12.56 13.53
N GLY A 25 -17.22 -12.55 13.96
CA GLY A 25 -17.61 -12.11 15.31
C GLY A 25 -17.38 -10.62 15.57
N GLN A 26 -17.28 -9.80 14.52
CA GLN A 26 -16.99 -8.37 14.61
C GLN A 26 -18.22 -7.51 14.32
N ASP A 27 -18.28 -6.33 14.93
CA ASP A 27 -19.28 -5.33 14.56
C ASP A 27 -19.07 -4.85 13.12
N LYS A 28 -20.18 -4.56 12.43
CA LYS A 28 -20.17 -4.07 11.04
C LYS A 28 -19.28 -2.83 10.88
N THR A 29 -19.35 -1.88 11.80
CA THR A 29 -18.57 -0.63 11.74
C THR A 29 -17.09 -0.90 11.95
N GLN A 30 -16.75 -1.79 12.88
CA GLN A 30 -15.36 -2.21 13.09
C GLN A 30 -14.80 -2.87 11.84
N TYR A 31 -15.56 -3.78 11.22
CA TYR A 31 -15.14 -4.47 10.00
C TYR A 31 -14.98 -3.52 8.82
N ILE A 32 -15.90 -2.56 8.63
CA ILE A 32 -15.78 -1.52 7.59
C ILE A 32 -14.51 -0.70 7.79
N ARG A 33 -14.22 -0.26 9.03
CA ARG A 33 -13.00 0.51 9.31
C ARG A 33 -11.73 -0.30 9.02
N PHE A 34 -11.74 -1.58 9.38
CA PHE A 34 -10.63 -2.49 9.05
C PHE A 34 -10.41 -2.59 7.54
N LEU A 35 -11.49 -2.80 6.77
CA LEU A 35 -11.40 -2.86 5.31
C LEU A 35 -10.92 -1.54 4.69
N LEU A 36 -11.40 -0.40 5.19
CA LEU A 36 -10.96 0.92 4.74
C LEU A 36 -9.48 1.14 5.01
N LEU A 37 -8.99 0.80 6.20
CA LEU A 37 -7.57 0.91 6.52
C LEU A 37 -6.73 0.00 5.60
N LYS A 38 -7.13 -1.27 5.46
CA LYS A 38 -6.43 -2.22 4.61
C LYS A 38 -6.40 -1.77 3.14
N GLY A 39 -7.53 -1.28 2.63
CA GLY A 39 -7.63 -0.78 1.26
C GLY A 39 -6.83 0.51 1.04
N PHE A 40 -6.81 1.40 2.03
CA PHE A 40 -6.00 2.61 2.00
C PHE A 40 -4.50 2.30 1.96
N GLU A 41 -4.03 1.40 2.81
CA GLU A 41 -2.61 0.99 2.81
C GLU A 41 -2.18 0.35 1.50
N GLU A 42 -3.05 -0.46 0.90
CA GLU A 42 -2.80 -1.09 -0.39
C GLU A 42 -2.74 -0.07 -1.54
N ASP A 43 -3.71 0.86 -1.62
CA ASP A 43 -3.72 1.95 -2.60
C ASP A 43 -2.51 2.89 -2.42
N ARG A 44 -2.14 3.19 -1.17
CA ARG A 44 -0.95 3.99 -0.84
C ARG A 44 0.32 3.32 -1.38
N LYS A 45 0.54 2.04 -1.10
CA LYS A 45 1.67 1.26 -1.63
C LYS A 45 1.70 1.27 -3.16
N GLU A 46 0.56 1.03 -3.81
CA GLU A 46 0.48 1.00 -5.27
C GLU A 46 0.87 2.34 -5.89
N ARG A 47 0.38 3.47 -5.35
CA ARG A 47 0.72 4.81 -5.85
C ARG A 47 2.21 5.12 -5.71
N VAL A 48 2.79 4.84 -4.54
CA VAL A 48 4.20 5.11 -4.27
C VAL A 48 5.10 4.26 -5.18
N ILE A 49 4.85 2.96 -5.27
CA ILE A 49 5.62 2.06 -6.15
C ILE A 49 5.53 2.50 -7.60
N LYS A 50 4.36 2.97 -8.05
CA LYS A 50 4.18 3.50 -9.41
C LYS A 50 5.03 4.75 -9.65
N LEU A 51 5.14 5.66 -8.69
CA LEU A 51 6.00 6.85 -8.83
C LEU A 51 7.48 6.45 -8.84
N TYR A 52 7.89 5.57 -7.91
CA TYR A 52 9.24 5.03 -7.82
C TYR A 52 9.68 4.34 -9.12
N SER A 53 8.85 3.42 -9.63
CA SER A 53 9.13 2.64 -10.84
C SER A 53 9.26 3.51 -12.09
N ASN A 54 8.65 4.70 -12.10
CA ASN A 54 8.73 5.65 -13.21
C ASN A 54 9.89 6.65 -13.05
N GLY A 55 10.77 6.46 -12.06
CA GLY A 55 11.88 7.37 -11.76
C GLY A 55 11.43 8.73 -11.23
N LYS A 56 10.16 8.88 -10.82
CA LYS A 56 9.59 10.14 -10.31
C LYS A 56 9.75 10.31 -8.80
N MET A 57 10.28 9.29 -8.13
CA MET A 57 10.50 9.25 -6.70
C MET A 57 11.72 8.35 -6.45
N SER A 58 12.63 8.82 -5.59
CA SER A 58 13.79 8.04 -5.14
C SER A 58 13.37 6.93 -4.17
N MET A 59 14.27 5.97 -3.92
CA MET A 59 14.04 4.91 -2.94
C MET A 59 13.83 5.49 -1.53
N GLU A 60 14.60 6.54 -1.17
CA GLU A 60 14.50 7.15 0.16
C GLU A 60 13.18 7.90 0.36
N GLU A 61 12.73 8.66 -0.64
CA GLU A 61 11.42 9.32 -0.62
C GLU A 61 10.29 8.28 -0.54
N ALA A 62 10.35 7.21 -1.34
CA ALA A 62 9.34 6.16 -1.36
C ALA A 62 9.26 5.42 -0.01
N ARG A 63 10.41 5.16 0.60
CA ARG A 63 10.49 4.54 1.93
C ARG A 63 9.98 5.43 3.04
N THR A 64 10.31 6.71 3.00
CA THR A 64 9.82 7.69 3.96
C THR A 64 8.29 7.80 3.88
N GLU A 65 7.73 7.85 2.67
CA GLU A 65 6.28 7.93 2.44
C GLU A 65 5.52 6.67 2.91
N LEU A 66 6.14 5.50 2.78
CA LEU A 66 5.57 4.23 3.21
C LEU A 66 5.93 3.85 4.65
N GLU A 67 6.77 4.64 5.31
CA GLU A 67 7.33 4.36 6.64
C GLU A 67 8.02 2.98 6.72
N LEU A 68 8.79 2.63 5.68
CA LEU A 68 9.46 1.32 5.56
C LEU A 68 10.97 1.43 5.70
N ASP A 69 11.58 0.41 6.29
CA ASP A 69 13.02 0.22 6.24
C ASP A 69 13.51 -0.23 4.85
N VAL A 70 14.83 -0.33 4.66
CA VAL A 70 15.44 -0.69 3.36
C VAL A 70 14.92 -2.04 2.90
N TRP A 71 14.95 -3.02 3.81
CA TRP A 71 14.64 -4.42 3.53
C TRP A 71 13.16 -4.63 3.31
N GLU A 72 12.31 -3.95 4.08
CA GLU A 72 10.87 -3.95 3.90
C GLU A 72 10.48 -3.41 2.53
N PHE A 73 11.14 -2.34 2.06
CA PHE A 73 10.89 -1.80 0.73
C PHE A 73 11.39 -2.73 -0.39
N LEU A 74 12.56 -3.35 -0.24
CA LEU A 74 13.06 -4.33 -1.20
C LEU A 74 12.13 -5.55 -1.29
N SER A 75 11.63 -6.04 -0.16
CA SER A 75 10.65 -7.13 -0.10
C SER A 75 9.36 -6.74 -0.80
N LEU A 76 8.89 -5.50 -0.59
CA LEU A 76 7.72 -4.96 -1.27
C LEU A 76 7.89 -4.88 -2.79
N LEU A 77 9.09 -4.54 -3.29
CA LEU A 77 9.38 -4.56 -4.73
C LEU A 77 9.34 -5.99 -5.28
N GLU A 78 9.95 -6.95 -4.58
CA GLU A 78 9.96 -8.37 -4.95
C GLU A 78 8.54 -8.93 -5.02
N GLU A 79 7.72 -8.73 -3.98
CA GLU A 79 6.32 -9.17 -3.93
C GLU A 79 5.49 -8.64 -5.11
N ARG A 80 5.86 -7.48 -5.65
CA ARG A 80 5.18 -6.80 -6.77
C ARG A 80 5.82 -7.08 -8.12
N ASN A 81 6.84 -7.94 -8.15
CA ASN A 81 7.66 -8.22 -9.33
C ASN A 81 8.20 -6.93 -9.98
N LYS A 82 8.78 -6.05 -9.15
CA LYS A 82 9.42 -4.80 -9.54
C LYS A 82 10.92 -4.86 -9.24
N HIS A 83 11.68 -4.14 -10.05
CA HIS A 83 13.13 -4.02 -9.88
C HIS A 83 13.48 -2.67 -9.27
N LEU A 84 14.73 -2.52 -8.84
CA LEU A 84 15.29 -1.22 -8.51
C LEU A 84 15.18 -0.29 -9.72
N ASN A 85 14.85 0.97 -9.49
CA ASN A 85 14.73 1.99 -10.52
C ASN A 85 16.10 2.57 -10.95
N VAL A 86 17.09 1.69 -11.11
CA VAL A 86 18.45 2.03 -11.53
C VAL A 86 18.74 1.39 -12.88
N THR A 87 19.56 2.05 -13.68
CA THR A 87 20.05 1.50 -14.95
C THR A 87 21.23 0.55 -14.71
N THR A 88 21.60 -0.21 -15.74
CA THR A 88 22.80 -1.05 -15.66
C THR A 88 24.06 -0.21 -15.56
N GLU A 89 24.06 0.95 -16.23
CA GLU A 89 25.13 1.94 -16.20
C GLU A 89 25.34 2.48 -14.79
N ASP A 90 24.26 2.87 -14.09
CA ASP A 90 24.33 3.33 -12.69
C ASP A 90 24.99 2.28 -11.78
N TRP A 91 24.65 1.00 -12.01
CA TRP A 91 25.21 -0.11 -11.25
C TRP A 91 26.70 -0.30 -11.51
N LEU A 92 27.13 -0.26 -12.78
CA LEU A 92 28.53 -0.40 -13.16
C LEU A 92 29.41 0.75 -12.63
N ASP A 93 28.88 1.97 -12.59
CA ASP A 93 29.61 3.12 -12.07
C ASP A 93 29.80 3.06 -10.56
N SER A 94 28.87 2.47 -9.81
CA SER A 94 29.01 2.29 -8.36
C SER A 94 30.19 1.39 -7.96
N ALA A 95 30.60 0.45 -8.83
CA ALA A 95 31.70 -0.48 -8.57
C ALA A 95 33.09 0.11 -8.87
N LYS A 96 33.17 1.32 -9.45
CA LYS A 96 34.43 2.01 -9.76
C LYS A 96 34.91 2.93 -8.63
N VAL A 97 34.18 2.98 -7.52
CA VAL A 97 34.45 3.82 -6.34
C VAL A 97 35.25 3.06 -5.30
#